data_AF-A0A382P7K5-F1
#
_entry.id   AF-A0A382P7K5-F1
#
_cell.length_a   1.000
_cell.length_b   1.000
_cell.length_c   1.000
_cell.angle_alpha   90.00
_cell.angle_beta   90.00
_cell.angle_gamma   90.00
#
_symmetry.space_group_name_H-M   'P 1'
#
loop_
_entity.id
_entity.type
_entity.pdbx_description
1 polymer ?
#
loop_
_entity_poly.entity_id
_entity_poly.type
_entity_poly.pdbx_seq_one_letter_code
_entity_poly.pdbx_strand_id
1 'polypeptide(L)'
;MNNNVYITGFSGSGKSTSGRELALLLERDFVDMDSEIEKLHKQTIPDIFEEHGEVVFRGLETGLLTQISRKNGQIVSTGGG
;
A
#
# COMPACT_ATOMS: atom_id res chain seq x y z
N MET A 1 17.62 14.25 -2.61
CA MET A 1 17.23 12.88 -2.18
C MET A 1 15.77 12.70 -2.51
N ASN A 2 15.41 11.70 -3.31
CA ASN A 2 14.02 11.42 -3.68
C ASN A 2 13.58 10.11 -3.03
N ASN A 3 13.65 10.03 -1.70
CA ASN A 3 13.29 8.81 -0.97
C ASN A 3 11.77 8.60 -1.00
N ASN A 4 11.34 7.34 -0.91
CA ASN A 4 9.94 7.00 -0.67
C ASN A 4 9.51 7.48 0.72
N VAL A 5 8.24 7.83 0.85
CA VAL A 5 7.58 8.16 2.11
C VAL A 5 6.52 7.10 2.36
N TYR A 6 6.61 6.40 3.50
CA TYR A 6 5.63 5.39 3.90
C TYR A 6 4.74 5.96 5.02
N ILE A 7 3.43 5.91 4.82
CA ILE A 7 2.42 6.37 5.76
C ILE A 7 1.80 5.14 6.40
N THR A 8 2.00 4.98 7.70
CA THR A 8 1.51 3.85 8.50
C THR A 8 0.42 4.27 9.48
N GLY A 9 -0.32 3.30 10.01
CA GLY A 9 -1.40 3.49 10.97
C GLY A 9 -2.62 2.62 10.67
N PHE A 10 -3.59 2.60 11.58
CA PHE A 10 -4.76 1.73 11.45
C PHE A 10 -5.66 2.04 10.25
N SER A 11 -6.46 1.07 9.81
CA SER A 11 -7.49 1.29 8.80
C SER A 11 -8.47 2.37 9.25
N GLY A 12 -8.87 3.26 8.34
CA GLY A 12 -9.74 4.40 8.65
C GLY A 12 -9.04 5.62 9.28
N SER A 13 -7.73 5.59 9.54
CA SER A 13 -6.99 6.75 10.09
C SER A 13 -6.70 7.88 9.09
N GLY A 14 -7.18 7.77 7.84
CA GLY A 14 -7.01 8.79 6.82
C GLY A 14 -5.67 8.75 6.05
N LYS A 15 -4.96 7.61 6.08
CA LYS A 15 -3.67 7.42 5.37
C LYS A 15 -3.77 7.69 3.86
N SER A 16 -4.74 7.07 3.20
CA SER A 16 -4.92 7.22 1.75
C SER A 16 -5.29 8.65 1.38
N THR A 17 -6.14 9.32 2.18
CA THR A 17 -6.50 10.73 1.99
C THR A 17 -5.26 11.62 2.13
N SER A 18 -4.55 11.53 3.25
CA SER A 18 -3.38 12.37 3.53
C SER A 18 -2.23 12.09 2.55
N GLY A 19 -2.06 10.84 2.14
CA GLY A 19 -1.04 10.42 1.18
C GLY A 19 -1.29 10.93 -0.23
N ARG A 20 -2.54 10.96 -0.70
CA ARG A 20 -2.90 11.56 -1.99
C ARG A 20 -2.62 13.05 -2.01
N GLU A 21 -3.03 13.77 -0.98
CA GLU A 21 -2.75 15.21 -0.87
C GLU A 21 -1.24 15.49 -0.82
N LEU A 22 -0.49 14.70 -0.05
CA LEU A 22 0.97 14.83 0.02
C LEU A 22 1.64 14.54 -1.35
N ALA A 23 1.15 13.54 -2.07
CA ALA A 23 1.65 13.20 -3.39
C ALA A 23 1.42 14.33 -4.40
N LEU A 24 0.23 14.96 -4.37
CA LEU A 24 -0.09 16.13 -5.19
C LEU A 24 0.83 17.32 -4.87
N LEU A 25 1.02 17.63 -3.57
CA LEU A 25 1.85 18.74 -3.12
C LEU A 25 3.33 18.56 -3.48
N LEU A 26 3.81 17.32 -3.55
CA LEU A 26 5.21 17.00 -3.85
C LEU A 26 5.45 16.60 -5.31
N GLU A 27 4.41 16.59 -6.14
CA GLU A 27 4.46 16.11 -7.54
C GLU A 27 5.06 14.69 -7.65
N ARG A 28 4.57 13.79 -6.80
CA ARG A 28 5.05 12.40 -6.66
C ARG A 28 3.95 11.40 -6.93
N ASP A 29 4.34 10.18 -7.29
CA ASP A 29 3.41 9.07 -7.43
C ASP A 29 2.84 8.68 -6.06
N PHE A 30 1.54 8.41 -6.02
CA PHE A 30 0.87 7.83 -4.87
C PHE A 30 0.60 6.33 -5.08
N VAL A 31 0.87 5.53 -4.06
CA VAL A 31 0.58 4.09 -4.03
C VAL A 31 -0.22 3.77 -2.78
N ASP A 32 -1.36 3.10 -2.94
CA ASP A 32 -2.13 2.51 -1.85
C ASP A 32 -1.93 0.99 -1.91
N MET A 33 -1.27 0.41 -0.91
CA MET A 33 -0.87 -1.00 -0.95
C MET A 33 -2.07 -1.94 -0.98
N ASP A 34 -3.11 -1.66 -0.21
CA ASP A 34 -4.32 -2.48 -0.17
C ASP A 34 -4.98 -2.51 -1.57
N SER A 35 -5.14 -1.33 -2.17
CA SER A 35 -5.71 -1.19 -3.52
C SER A 35 -4.88 -1.89 -4.60
N GLU A 36 -3.55 -1.82 -4.51
CA GLU A 36 -2.67 -2.49 -5.49
C GLU A 36 -2.66 -4.02 -5.31
N ILE A 37 -2.77 -4.54 -4.08
CA ILE A 37 -2.94 -5.99 -3.86
C ILE A 37 -4.23 -6.47 -4.50
N GLU A 38 -5.36 -5.82 -4.25
CA GLU A 38 -6.66 -6.23 -4.82
C GLU A 38 -6.63 -6.23 -6.35
N LYS A 39 -6.00 -5.21 -6.94
CA LYS A 39 -5.84 -5.07 -8.39
C LYS A 39 -4.94 -6.14 -9.00
N LEU A 40 -3.81 -6.46 -8.36
CA LEU A 40 -2.86 -7.48 -8.85
C LEU A 40 -3.46 -8.88 -8.79
N HIS A 41 -4.22 -9.17 -7.73
CA HIS A 41 -4.81 -10.49 -7.49
C HIS A 41 -6.23 -10.64 -8.06
N LYS A 42 -6.88 -9.54 -8.46
CA LYS A 42 -8.27 -9.49 -8.93
C LYS A 42 -9.26 -10.09 -7.91
N GLN A 43 -8.97 -9.88 -6.64
CA GLN A 43 -9.75 -10.36 -5.49
C GLN A 43 -9.75 -9.27 -4.42
N THR A 44 -10.82 -9.16 -3.64
CA THR A 44 -10.82 -8.21 -2.52
C THR A 44 -9.95 -8.74 -1.38
N ILE A 45 -9.45 -7.86 -0.50
CA ILE A 45 -8.70 -8.30 0.68
C ILE A 45 -9.51 -9.27 1.54
N PRO A 46 -10.80 -9.00 1.87
CA PRO A 46 -11.63 -9.97 2.57
C PRO A 46 -11.66 -11.36 1.92
N ASP A 47 -11.82 -11.44 0.59
CA ASP A 47 -11.82 -12.72 -0.13
C ASP A 47 -10.48 -13.44 -0.01
N ILE A 48 -9.36 -12.71 -0.11
CA ILE A 48 -8.01 -13.28 0.05
C ILE A 48 -7.83 -13.85 1.46
N PHE A 49 -8.30 -13.14 2.49
CA PHE A 49 -8.25 -13.65 3.86
C PHE A 49 -9.13 -14.89 4.05
N GLU A 50 -10.33 -14.93 3.47
CA GLU A 50 -11.25 -16.06 3.56
C GLU A 50 -10.72 -17.30 2.83
N GLU A 51 -10.21 -17.13 1.61
CA GLU A 51 -9.78 -18.24 0.74
C GLU A 51 -8.37 -18.74 1.04
N HIS A 52 -7.46 -17.85 1.45
CA HIS A 52 -6.02 -18.14 1.55
C HIS A 52 -5.43 -17.91 2.94
N GLY A 53 -6.16 -17.21 3.82
CA GLY A 53 -5.73 -16.93 5.18
C GLY A 53 -4.72 -15.77 5.28
N GLU A 54 -4.56 -15.27 6.50
CA GLU A 54 -3.71 -14.10 6.79
C GLU A 54 -2.25 -14.31 6.36
N VAL A 55 -1.68 -15.49 6.57
CA VAL A 55 -0.26 -15.76 6.26
C VAL A 55 0.05 -15.50 4.78
N VAL A 56 -0.86 -15.90 3.89
CA VAL A 56 -0.71 -15.64 2.45
C VAL A 56 -0.79 -14.14 2.18
N PHE A 57 -1.80 -13.46 2.73
CA PHE A 57 -1.95 -12.02 2.57
C PHE A 57 -0.69 -11.24 3.04
N ARG A 58 -0.11 -11.58 4.19
CA ARG A 58 1.13 -10.96 4.67
C ARG A 58 2.33 -11.21 3.75
N GLY A 59 2.36 -12.37 3.10
CA GLY A 59 3.33 -12.67 2.04
C GLY A 59 3.15 -11.76 0.82
N LEU A 60 1.91 -11.50 0.42
CA LEU A 60 1.59 -10.57 -0.68
C LEU A 60 1.99 -9.13 -0.34
N GLU A 61 1.67 -8.65 0.86
CA GLU A 61 2.09 -7.33 1.34
C GLU A 61 3.62 -7.19 1.31
N THR A 62 4.34 -8.19 1.83
CA THR A 62 5.81 -8.18 1.87
C THR A 62 6.41 -8.18 0.45
N GLY A 63 5.82 -8.98 -0.46
CA GLY A 63 6.21 -9.02 -1.86
C GLY A 63 6.03 -7.68 -2.55
N LEU A 64 4.85 -7.05 -2.38
CA LEU A 64 4.54 -5.75 -2.95
C LEU A 64 5.44 -4.65 -2.39
N LEU A 65 5.66 -4.61 -1.07
CA LEU A 65 6.56 -3.65 -0.42
C LEU A 65 7.99 -3.77 -0.97
N THR A 66 8.46 -5.00 -1.21
CA THR A 66 9.77 -5.25 -1.83
C THR A 66 9.85 -4.71 -3.26
N GLN A 67 8.75 -4.77 -4.02
CA GLN A 67 8.70 -4.20 -5.37
C GLN A 67 8.69 -2.67 -5.34
N ILE A 68 7.89 -2.06 -4.46
CA ILE A 68 7.78 -0.60 -4.28
C ILE A 68 9.12 -0.02 -3.82
N SER A 69 9.81 -0.68 -2.89
CA SER A 69 11.08 -0.18 -2.33
C SER A 69 12.23 -0.10 -3.35
N ARG A 70 12.10 -0.74 -4.53
CA ARG A 70 13.06 -0.63 -5.63
C ARG A 70 12.91 0.66 -6.45
N LYS A 71 11.79 1.37 -6.28
CA LYS A 71 11.53 2.68 -6.88
C LYS A 71 11.81 3.78 -5.85
N ASN A 72 11.91 5.01 -6.33
CA ASN A 72 12.21 6.18 -5.53
C ASN A 72 11.16 7.27 -5.78
N GLY A 73 10.96 8.14 -4.79
CA GLY A 73 10.11 9.32 -4.90
C GLY A 73 8.61 9.03 -4.79
N GLN A 74 8.20 7.88 -4.25
CA GLN A 74 6.79 7.54 -4.10
C GLN A 74 6.25 7.91 -2.71
N ILE A 75 4.97 8.26 -2.64
CA ILE A 75 4.20 8.34 -1.40
C ILE A 75 3.36 7.06 -1.29
N VAL A 76 3.55 6.30 -0.22
CA VAL A 76 2.99 4.95 -0.08
C VAL A 76 2.13 4.88 1.17
N SER A 77 0.84 4.63 1.01
CA SER A 77 -0.07 4.25 2.10
C SER A 77 0.01 2.74 2.31
N THR A 78 0.43 2.31 3.50
CA THR A 78 0.48 0.89 3.85
C THR A 78 -0.89 0.37 4.29
N GLY A 79 -1.02 -0.96 4.40
CA GLY A 79 -2.13 -1.60 5.10
C GLY A 79 -2.21 -1.23 6.58
N GLY A 80 -3.30 -1.66 7.23
CA GLY A 80 -3.64 -1.30 8.61
C GLY A 80 -2.96 -2.12 9.72
N GLY A 81 -2.28 -3.21 9.40
CA GLY A 81 -1.71 -4.13 10.39
C GLY A 81 -0.48 -4.86 9.92
#